data_AF-A0A514CM47-F1
#
_entry.id   AF-A0A514CM47-F1
#
_cell.length_a   1.000
_cell.length_b   1.000
_cell.length_c   1.000
_cell.angle_alpha   90.00
_cell.angle_beta   90.00
_cell.angle_gamma   90.00
#
_symmetry.space_group_name_H-M   'P 1'
#
loop_
_entity.id
_entity.type
_entity.pdbx_description
1 polymer ?
#
loop_
_entity_poly.entity_id
_entity_poly.type
_entity_poly.pdbx_seq_one_letter_code
_entity_poly.pdbx_strand_id
1 'polypeptide(L)'
;MNKEKRCPNCQKAFACTTECWCSAFPPIVPLEENKGCLCPDCLKSAIQDRISHWTAHLSPKKIKTIQKMGKPTSLIEGIDYTVNDQGFYVFSSWYLLRQGKCCGNGCKNCPYQKKN
;
A
#
# COMPACT_ATOMS: atom_id res chain seq x y z
N MET A 1 -20.81 -7.46 18.22
CA MET A 1 -19.86 -7.66 19.34
C MET A 1 -18.49 -7.18 18.90
N ASN A 2 -18.00 -6.05 19.41
CA ASN A 2 -16.63 -5.60 19.18
C ASN A 2 -15.70 -6.46 20.04
N LYS A 3 -14.89 -7.31 19.41
CA LYS A 3 -13.82 -8.03 20.11
C LYS A 3 -12.56 -7.19 20.02
N GLU A 4 -12.09 -6.71 21.17
CA GLU A 4 -10.78 -6.08 21.29
C GLU A 4 -9.71 -7.14 20.99
N LYS A 5 -8.75 -6.78 20.13
CA LYS A 5 -7.57 -7.58 19.82
C LYS A 5 -6.32 -6.77 20.09
N ARG A 6 -5.22 -7.46 20.38
CA ARG A 6 -3.89 -6.85 20.50
C ARG A 6 -3.06 -7.18 19.27
N CYS A 7 -2.40 -6.15 18.74
CA CYS A 7 -1.51 -6.33 17.60
C CYS A 7 -0.32 -7.21 18.01
N PRO A 8 -0.02 -8.31 17.30
CA PRO A 8 1.13 -9.16 17.65
C PRO A 8 2.47 -8.41 17.48
N ASN A 9 2.51 -7.36 16.66
CA ASN A 9 3.73 -6.58 16.41
C ASN A 9 4.00 -5.48 17.46
N CYS A 10 2.96 -4.76 17.92
CA CYS A 10 3.13 -3.59 18.79
C CYS A 10 2.27 -3.59 20.06
N GLN A 11 1.48 -4.65 20.29
CA GLN A 11 0.59 -4.83 21.45
C GLN A 11 -0.54 -3.80 21.61
N LYS A 12 -0.64 -2.81 20.70
CA LYS A 12 -1.73 -1.82 20.66
C LYS A 12 -3.08 -2.53 20.51
N ALA A 13 -4.03 -2.13 21.35
CA ALA A 13 -5.41 -2.59 21.26
C ALA A 13 -6.07 -1.99 20.00
N PHE A 14 -6.85 -2.80 19.30
CA PHE A 14 -7.68 -2.36 18.19
C PHE A 14 -8.95 -3.22 18.11
N ALA A 15 -10.01 -2.66 17.53
CA ALA A 15 -11.27 -3.37 17.36
C ALA A 15 -11.34 -4.02 15.97
N CYS A 16 -11.86 -5.25 15.93
CA CYS A 16 -12.43 -5.81 14.71
C CYS A 16 -13.94 -5.68 14.77
N THR A 17 -14.50 -4.89 13.85
CA THR A 17 -15.94 -4.76 13.59
C THR A 17 -16.36 -5.71 12.47
N THR A 18 -17.67 -5.81 12.21
CA THR A 18 -18.20 -6.55 11.04
C THR A 18 -17.71 -5.97 9.72
N GLU A 19 -17.48 -4.66 9.68
CA GLU A 19 -16.74 -3.97 8.62
C GLU A 19 -15.28 -3.82 9.04
N CYS A 20 -14.40 -4.70 8.56
CA CYS A 20 -12.98 -4.62 8.88
C CYS A 20 -12.31 -3.50 8.08
N TRP A 21 -11.70 -2.54 8.76
CA TRP A 21 -10.86 -1.49 8.14
C TRP A 21 -9.73 -2.06 7.25
N CYS A 22 -9.29 -3.30 7.49
CA CYS A 22 -8.23 -3.93 6.70
C CYS A 22 -8.66 -4.21 5.25
N SER A 23 -9.96 -4.29 4.95
CA SER A 23 -10.46 -4.45 3.57
C SER A 23 -10.21 -3.22 2.69
N ALA A 24 -9.97 -2.05 3.31
CA ALA A 24 -9.57 -0.85 2.58
C ALA A 24 -8.13 -0.96 2.04
N PHE A 25 -7.29 -1.78 2.68
CA PHE A 25 -5.89 -1.92 2.33
C PHE A 25 -5.69 -2.92 1.16
N PRO A 26 -4.65 -2.72 0.33
CA PRO A 26 -4.36 -3.66 -0.75
C PRO A 26 -3.99 -5.06 -0.21
N PRO A 27 -4.54 -6.15 -0.79
CA PRO A 27 -4.34 -7.52 -0.31
C PRO A 27 -2.98 -8.09 -0.77
N ILE A 28 -1.88 -7.45 -0.37
CA ILE A 28 -0.52 -7.81 -0.81
C ILE A 28 0.36 -8.40 0.31
N VAL A 29 -0.09 -8.30 1.56
CA VAL A 29 0.55 -8.94 2.71
C VAL A 29 0.05 -10.40 2.77
N PRO A 30 0.94 -11.39 2.75
CA PRO A 30 0.53 -12.79 2.84
C PRO A 30 -0.11 -13.08 4.20
N LEU A 31 -1.21 -13.83 4.17
CA LEU A 31 -1.81 -14.41 5.37
C LEU A 31 -0.99 -15.64 5.75
N GLU A 32 -0.16 -15.53 6.78
CA GLU A 32 0.53 -16.69 7.35
C GLU A 32 -0.35 -17.33 8.42
N GLU A 33 -0.40 -18.66 8.47
CA GLU A 33 -1.34 -19.46 9.29
C GLU A 33 -1.30 -19.16 10.79
N ASN A 34 -0.28 -18.46 11.30
CA ASN A 34 -0.12 -18.15 12.73
C ASN A 34 0.16 -16.67 13.04
N LYS A 35 0.01 -15.76 12.06
CA LYS A 35 0.12 -14.31 12.32
C LYS A 35 -1.28 -13.74 12.56
N GLY A 36 -1.57 -13.40 13.82
CA GLY A 36 -2.79 -12.69 14.19
C GLY A 36 -2.95 -11.37 13.43
N CYS A 37 -4.15 -10.77 13.50
CA CYS A 37 -4.43 -9.50 12.81
C CYS A 37 -3.50 -8.37 13.31
N LEU A 38 -2.90 -7.62 12.38
CA LEU A 38 -2.15 -6.40 12.69
C LEU A 38 -3.11 -5.24 12.96
N CYS A 39 -2.72 -4.28 13.80
CA CYS A 39 -3.43 -3.01 13.92
C CYS A 39 -3.25 -2.15 12.64
N PRO A 40 -4.02 -1.06 12.46
CA PRO A 40 -3.93 -0.22 11.26
C PRO A 40 -2.52 0.27 10.95
N ASP A 41 -1.80 0.74 11.96
CA ASP A 41 -0.44 1.27 11.80
C ASP A 41 0.53 0.17 11.33
N CYS A 42 0.51 -1.00 11.99
CA CYS A 42 1.41 -2.09 11.64
C CYS A 42 1.04 -2.74 10.30
N LEU A 43 -0.25 -2.82 9.94
CA LEU A 43 -0.65 -3.31 8.62
C LEU A 43 -0.17 -2.35 7.53
N LYS A 44 -0.33 -1.03 7.73
CA LYS A 44 0.17 0.00 6.82
C LYS A 44 1.68 -0.14 6.63
N SER A 45 2.45 -0.25 7.71
CA SER A 45 3.91 -0.45 7.63
C SER A 45 4.27 -1.74 6.88
N ALA A 46 3.63 -2.87 7.20
CA ALA A 46 3.89 -4.14 6.51
C ALA A 46 3.60 -4.05 5.00
N ILE A 47 2.57 -3.30 4.61
CA ILE A 47 2.24 -3.04 3.21
C ILE A 47 3.30 -2.14 2.56
N GLN A 48 3.73 -1.07 3.23
CA GLN A 48 4.78 -0.18 2.73
C GLN A 48 6.09 -0.95 2.49
N ASP A 49 6.48 -1.80 3.42
CA ASP A 49 7.67 -2.65 3.29
C ASP A 49 7.53 -3.59 2.09
N ARG A 50 6.38 -4.26 1.98
CA ARG A 50 6.09 -5.18 0.87
C ARG A 50 6.13 -4.47 -0.48
N ILE A 51 5.55 -3.28 -0.60
CA ILE A 51 5.59 -2.44 -1.80
C ILE A 51 7.04 -2.08 -2.14
N SER A 52 7.83 -1.68 -1.14
CA SER A 52 9.23 -1.31 -1.33
C SER A 52 10.04 -2.48 -1.89
N HIS A 53 9.85 -3.69 -1.36
CA HIS A 53 10.48 -4.89 -1.90
C HIS A 53 10.03 -5.24 -3.33
N TRP A 54 8.75 -5.07 -3.65
CA TRP A 54 8.23 -5.34 -5.01
C TRP A 54 8.73 -4.32 -6.04
N THR A 55 8.81 -3.06 -5.64
CA THR A 55 9.19 -1.94 -6.52
C THR A 55 10.70 -1.76 -6.65
N ALA A 56 11.52 -2.34 -5.75
CA ALA A 56 12.98 -2.31 -5.84
C ALA A 56 13.53 -2.97 -7.12
N HIS A 57 12.90 -4.06 -7.59
CA HIS A 57 13.31 -4.79 -8.78
C HIS A 57 12.11 -5.07 -9.68
N LEU A 58 11.64 -4.03 -10.38
CA LEU A 58 10.54 -4.12 -11.35
C LEU A 58 10.99 -4.86 -12.61
N SER A 59 10.37 -6.01 -12.87
CA SER A 59 10.45 -6.70 -14.16
C SER A 59 9.15 -6.48 -14.95
N PRO A 60 9.15 -6.65 -16.28
CA PRO A 60 7.93 -6.54 -17.10
C PRO A 60 6.78 -7.43 -16.59
N LYS A 61 7.11 -8.61 -16.05
CA LYS A 61 6.12 -9.53 -15.47
C LYS A 61 5.53 -8.98 -14.16
N LYS A 62 6.36 -8.46 -13.24
CA LYS A 62 5.88 -7.84 -12.00
C LYS A 62 5.03 -6.59 -12.28
N ILE A 63 5.45 -5.76 -13.23
CA ILE A 63 4.70 -4.56 -13.66
C ILE A 63 3.31 -4.98 -14.13
N LYS A 64 3.21 -5.96 -15.04
CA LYS A 64 1.90 -6.47 -15.51
C LYS A 64 1.06 -7.03 -14.37
N THR A 65 1.64 -7.75 -13.41
CA THR A 65 0.91 -8.25 -12.23
C THR A 65 0.33 -7.11 -11.39
N ILE A 66 1.12 -6.06 -11.13
CA ILE A 66 0.68 -4.90 -10.34
C ILE A 66 -0.40 -4.10 -11.09
N GLN A 67 -0.26 -3.93 -12.41
CA GLN A 67 -1.25 -3.24 -13.25
C GLN A 67 -2.60 -3.96 -13.25
N LYS A 68 -2.60 -5.30 -13.23
CA LYS A 68 -3.83 -6.10 -13.12
C LYS A 68 -4.61 -5.88 -11.82
N MET A 69 -3.97 -5.34 -10.77
CA MET A 69 -4.67 -4.97 -9.53
C MET A 69 -5.58 -3.74 -9.71
N GLY A 70 -5.46 -3.02 -10.84
CA GLY A 70 -6.30 -1.86 -11.16
C GLY A 70 -6.15 -0.70 -10.19
N LYS A 71 -6.97 0.34 -10.37
CA LYS A 71 -7.03 1.50 -9.47
C LYS A 71 -7.68 1.09 -8.14
N PRO A 72 -7.20 1.55 -6.97
CA PRO A 72 -7.86 1.25 -5.71
C PRO A 72 -9.22 1.96 -5.63
N THR A 73 -10.15 1.35 -4.89
CA THR A 73 -11.46 1.94 -4.59
C THR A 73 -11.37 3.11 -3.63
N SER A 74 -10.36 3.13 -2.76
CA SER A 74 -10.06 4.23 -1.84
C SER A 74 -8.55 4.51 -1.81
N LEU A 75 -8.16 5.77 -1.70
CA LEU A 75 -6.75 6.17 -1.62
C LEU A 75 -6.30 6.22 -0.16
N ILE A 76 -5.19 5.56 0.13
CA ILE A 76 -4.62 5.53 1.48
C ILE A 76 -3.36 6.39 1.53
N GLU A 77 -3.37 7.38 2.42
CA GLU A 77 -2.17 8.19 2.70
C GLU A 77 -1.04 7.29 3.22
N GLY A 78 0.19 7.50 2.73
CA GLY A 78 1.36 6.68 2.96
C GLY A 78 1.46 5.43 2.08
N ILE A 79 0.39 5.05 1.37
CA ILE A 79 0.41 3.94 0.39
C ILE A 79 0.28 4.47 -1.03
N ASP A 80 -0.81 5.19 -1.32
CA ASP A 80 -1.12 5.70 -2.65
C ASP A 80 -0.64 7.14 -2.86
N TYR A 81 -0.52 7.93 -1.78
CA TYR A 81 -0.03 9.30 -1.82
C TYR A 81 0.55 9.75 -0.47
N THR A 82 1.26 10.88 -0.45
CA THR A 82 1.56 11.67 0.76
C THR A 82 1.14 13.11 0.53
N VAL A 83 0.91 13.89 1.59
CA VAL A 83 0.74 15.34 1.49
C VAL A 83 2.08 16.02 1.74
N ASN A 84 2.48 16.95 0.88
CA ASN A 84 3.71 17.73 1.08
C ASN A 84 3.46 18.97 1.97
N ASP A 85 4.52 19.70 2.31
CA ASP A 85 4.43 20.89 3.19
C ASP A 85 3.55 22.02 2.63
N GLN A 86 3.25 21.98 1.33
CA GLN A 86 2.37 22.95 0.65
C GLN A 86 0.91 22.48 0.61
N GLY A 87 0.58 21.32 1.20
CA GLY A 87 -0.76 20.74 1.17
C GLY A 87 -1.11 20.01 -0.12
N PHE A 88 -0.15 19.77 -1.02
CA PHE A 88 -0.38 19.06 -2.27
C PHE A 88 -0.22 17.55 -2.11
N TYR A 89 -1.11 16.82 -2.80
CA TYR A 89 -1.05 15.38 -2.91
C TYR A 89 0.10 14.96 -3.84
N VAL A 90 1.00 14.13 -3.32
CA VAL A 90 2.12 13.55 -4.06
C VAL A 90 1.88 12.05 -4.16
N PHE A 91 1.41 11.60 -5.32
CA PHE A 91 1.15 10.17 -5.56
C PHE A 91 2.41 9.32 -5.46
N SER A 92 2.28 8.12 -4.89
CA SER A 92 3.36 7.16 -4.76
C SER A 92 3.66 6.46 -6.10
N SER A 93 4.86 5.88 -6.19
CA SER A 93 5.22 5.03 -7.34
C SER A 93 4.29 3.82 -7.48
N TRP A 94 3.80 3.29 -6.35
CA TRP A 94 2.82 2.20 -6.31
C TRP A 94 1.50 2.58 -6.99
N TYR A 95 0.93 3.73 -6.63
CA TYR A 95 -0.31 4.22 -7.25
C TYR A 95 -0.12 4.45 -8.75
N LEU A 96 0.97 5.11 -9.13
CA LEU A 96 1.27 5.40 -10.53
C LEU A 96 1.55 4.13 -11.35
N LEU A 97 2.15 3.10 -10.75
CA LEU A 97 2.41 1.84 -11.42
C LEU A 97 1.12 1.08 -11.76
N ARG A 98 0.13 1.16 -10.87
CA ARG A 98 -1.21 0.58 -11.08
C ARG A 98 -2.01 1.29 -12.18
N GLN A 99 -1.70 2.56 -12.50
CA GLN A 99 -2.32 3.29 -13.62
C GLN A 99 -1.93 2.76 -15.00
N GLY A 100 -0.80 2.05 -15.10
CA GLY A 100 -0.50 1.26 -16.29
C GLY A 100 0.40 1.90 -17.34
N LYS A 101 0.58 3.23 -17.34
CA LYS A 101 1.43 3.92 -18.32
C LYS A 101 2.01 5.23 -17.80
N CYS A 102 3.15 5.63 -18.36
CA CYS A 102 3.71 6.97 -18.18
C CYS A 102 2.91 7.98 -19.02
N CYS A 103 2.54 9.12 -18.45
CA CYS A 103 1.87 10.21 -19.16
C CYS A 103 2.82 11.31 -19.67
N GLY A 104 4.09 11.30 -19.27
CA GLY A 104 5.09 12.31 -19.68
C GLY A 104 5.16 13.57 -18.80
N ASN A 105 4.35 13.69 -17.75
CA ASN A 105 4.27 14.91 -16.92
C ASN A 105 5.40 15.08 -15.89
N GLY A 106 6.47 14.29 -15.96
CA GLY A 106 7.62 14.45 -15.06
C GLY A 106 7.32 14.25 -13.57
N CYS A 107 6.38 13.36 -13.21
CA CYS A 107 5.99 13.15 -11.81
C CYS A 107 7.18 12.71 -10.93
N LYS A 108 7.29 13.29 -9.72
CA LYS A 108 8.36 13.00 -8.74
C LYS A 108 8.58 11.50 -8.48
N ASN A 109 7.50 10.73 -8.41
CA ASN A 109 7.54 9.30 -8.09
C ASN A 109 7.25 8.41 -9.31
N CYS A 110 7.52 8.88 -10.54
CA CYS A 110 7.21 8.13 -11.75
C CYS A 110 7.96 6.77 -11.77
N PRO A 111 7.26 5.62 -11.80
CA PRO A 111 7.89 4.30 -11.77
C PRO A 111 8.53 3.90 -13.11
N TYR A 112 8.34 4.70 -14.17
CA TYR A 112 8.82 4.44 -15.53
C TYR A 112 10.04 5.26 -15.90
N GLN A 113 10.40 6.26 -15.10
CA GLN A 113 11.63 7.02 -15.34
C GLN A 113 12.83 6.12 -15.04
N LYS A 114 13.75 6.02 -15.99
CA LYS A 114 15.06 5.41 -15.73
C LYS A 114 15.77 6.29 -14.70
N LYS A 115 16.12 5.73 -13.55
CA LYS A 115 17.11 6.35 -12.67
C LYS A 115 18.44 6.24 -13.42
N ASN A 116 18.92 7.36 -13.96
CA ASN A 116 20.29 7.48 -14.44
C ASN A 116 21.25 7.42 -13.25
#